data_AF-A0A519TZJ0-F1
#
_entry.id   AF-A0A519TZJ0-F1
#
_cell.length_a   1.000
_cell.length_b   1.000
_cell.length_c   1.000
_cell.angle_alpha   90.00
_cell.angle_beta   90.00
_cell.angle_gamma   90.00
#
_symmetry.space_group_name_H-M   'P 1'
#
loop_
_entity.id
_entity.type
_entity.pdbx_description
1 polymer ?
#
loop_
_entity_poly.entity_id
_entity_poly.type
_entity_poly.pdbx_seq_one_letter_code
_entity_poly.pdbx_strand_id
1 'polypeptide(L)'
;MEGPGSLGSAFGSQVTESIDGVLERYFKGTYDRGVDGEINFIFSDGISESFHLGKHQIALSTGIWCNLPGVLTGSSLYVCSSAMEAVAFAMLQDINLADLDQSCWIVFGLNCPPPGVVPEVCFSRKINLLFGRDLLDVLRAVKICVSLKGFYINFWLLEDQLSCQFRGRSYIFPVEGFSLSRFKQATGFRDYSSMKRPFGAESFLDQLRFGR
;
A
#
# COMPACT_ATOMS: atom_id res chain seq x y z
N MET A 1 -20.11 41.90 38.77
CA MET A 1 -18.84 42.15 38.07
C MET A 1 -18.37 40.82 37.52
N GLU A 2 -18.78 40.53 36.29
CA GLU A 2 -18.35 39.34 35.55
C GLU A 2 -17.07 39.71 34.79
N GLY A 3 -16.01 38.92 34.98
CA GLY A 3 -14.78 39.00 34.18
C GLY A 3 -14.73 37.80 33.23
N PRO A 4 -14.54 37.99 31.91
CA PRO A 4 -14.47 36.89 30.97
C PRO A 4 -13.05 36.32 30.97
N GLY A 5 -12.84 35.24 31.71
CA GLY A 5 -11.60 34.48 31.72
C GLY A 5 -11.59 33.41 30.62
N SER A 6 -11.12 33.81 29.43
CA SER A 6 -10.44 32.99 28.41
C SER A 6 -10.58 31.45 28.53
N LEU A 7 -11.49 30.87 27.74
CA LEU A 7 -11.40 29.47 27.30
C LEU A 7 -10.16 29.33 26.40
N GLY A 8 -9.04 28.96 27.02
CA GLY A 8 -7.84 28.54 26.33
C GLY A 8 -8.13 27.29 25.52
N SER A 9 -8.15 27.47 24.20
CA SER A 9 -8.03 26.42 23.19
C SER A 9 -6.85 25.50 23.53
N ALA A 10 -7.16 24.28 23.98
CA ALA A 10 -6.26 23.15 23.98
C ALA A 10 -6.79 22.11 22.98
N PHE A 11 -6.92 22.52 21.71
CA PHE A 11 -6.94 21.56 20.62
C PHE A 11 -5.50 21.06 20.45
N GLY A 12 -5.28 19.81 20.84
CA GLY A 12 -3.98 19.16 20.86
C GLY A 12 -3.24 19.35 19.54
N SER A 13 -2.02 19.88 19.66
CA SER A 13 -1.03 19.80 18.59
C SER A 13 -0.80 18.32 18.29
N GLN A 14 -1.41 17.81 17.22
CA GLN A 14 -1.01 16.53 16.66
C GLN A 14 0.46 16.67 16.29
N VAL A 15 1.34 15.98 17.04
CA VAL A 15 2.74 15.87 16.68
C VAL A 15 2.77 15.03 15.42
N THR A 16 2.90 15.67 14.26
CA THR A 16 3.17 14.97 13.01
C THR A 16 4.53 14.30 13.17
N GLU A 17 4.54 12.98 13.31
CA GLU A 17 5.77 12.20 13.42
C GLU A 17 6.63 12.48 12.17
N SER A 18 7.92 12.74 12.36
CA SER A 18 8.82 12.96 11.23
C SER A 18 8.96 11.68 10.42
N ILE A 19 9.30 11.80 9.13
CA ILE A 19 9.59 10.64 8.28
C ILE A 19 10.65 9.72 8.92
N ASP A 20 11.66 10.33 9.56
CA ASP A 20 12.72 9.61 10.28
C ASP A 20 12.18 8.82 11.46
N GLY A 21 11.24 9.38 12.23
CA GLY A 21 10.59 8.70 13.35
C GLY A 21 9.80 7.47 12.87
N VAL A 22 9.02 7.64 11.80
CA VAL A 22 8.24 6.54 11.21
C VAL A 22 9.13 5.44 10.64
N LEU A 23 10.22 5.80 9.95
CA LEU A 23 11.19 4.85 9.42
C LEU A 23 11.86 4.04 10.54
N GLU A 24 12.35 4.71 11.58
CA GLU A 24 13.00 4.04 12.72
C GLU A 24 12.05 3.18 13.54
N ARG A 25 10.79 3.57 13.63
CA ARG A 25 9.79 2.82 14.39
C ARG A 25 9.27 1.60 13.64
N TYR A 26 8.85 1.77 12.40
CA TYR A 26 8.07 0.76 11.69
C TYR A 26 8.86 0.03 10.60
N PHE A 27 9.88 0.65 10.02
CA PHE A 27 10.59 0.14 8.82
C PHE A 27 12.08 -0.08 9.05
N LYS A 28 12.52 -0.13 10.31
CA LYS A 28 13.93 -0.26 10.67
C LYS A 28 14.59 -1.46 10.01
N GLY A 29 15.74 -1.22 9.37
CA GLY A 29 16.51 -2.27 8.70
C GLY A 29 15.95 -2.71 7.34
N THR A 30 14.94 -2.01 6.81
CA THR A 30 14.37 -2.27 5.48
C THR A 30 14.63 -1.13 4.48
N TYR A 31 15.45 -0.17 4.88
CA TYR A 31 15.85 0.97 4.09
C TYR A 31 17.32 1.32 4.40
N ASP A 32 18.00 1.92 3.42
CA ASP A 32 19.34 2.46 3.55
C ASP A 32 19.30 3.98 3.42
N ARG A 33 20.21 4.67 4.13
CA ARG A 33 20.43 6.11 3.94
C ARG A 33 21.65 6.37 3.08
N GLY A 34 21.45 7.15 2.03
CA GLY A 34 22.52 7.76 1.26
C GLY A 34 23.17 8.92 2.00
N VAL A 35 24.32 9.36 1.49
CA VAL A 35 25.16 10.41 2.11
C VAL A 35 24.44 11.75 2.23
N ASP A 36 23.54 12.05 1.29
CA ASP A 36 22.79 13.32 1.24
C ASP A 36 21.41 13.23 1.91
N GLY A 37 21.13 12.16 2.66
CA GLY A 37 19.81 11.92 3.24
C GLY A 37 18.78 11.37 2.26
N GLU A 38 19.21 10.86 1.10
CA GLU A 38 18.40 9.99 0.26
C GLU A 38 18.00 8.72 1.02
N ILE A 39 16.74 8.32 0.90
CA ILE A 39 16.22 7.08 1.46
C ILE A 39 16.10 6.08 0.33
N ASN A 40 16.72 4.91 0.47
CA ASN A 40 16.72 3.84 -0.52
C ASN A 40 16.02 2.60 0.04
N PHE A 41 15.06 2.06 -0.70
CA PHE A 41 14.38 0.79 -0.39
C PHE A 41 14.83 -0.25 -1.40
N ILE A 42 15.67 -1.18 -0.95
CA ILE A 42 16.29 -2.19 -1.81
C ILE A 42 15.36 -3.39 -1.95
N PHE A 43 15.02 -3.73 -3.19
CA PHE A 43 14.23 -4.91 -3.53
C PHE A 43 15.10 -6.17 -3.52
N SER A 44 14.48 -7.34 -3.48
CA SER A 44 15.16 -8.64 -3.43
C SER A 44 16.08 -8.93 -4.62
N ASP A 45 15.96 -8.19 -5.72
CA ASP A 45 16.85 -8.27 -6.89
C ASP A 45 17.98 -7.22 -6.88
N GLY A 46 18.12 -6.46 -5.78
CA GLY A 46 19.15 -5.45 -5.58
C GLY A 46 18.84 -4.09 -6.20
N ILE A 47 17.73 -3.94 -6.93
CA ILE A 47 17.30 -2.64 -7.48
C ILE A 47 16.63 -1.83 -6.37
N SER A 48 16.93 -0.54 -6.26
CA SER A 48 16.35 0.35 -5.24
C SER A 48 15.27 1.27 -5.79
N GLU A 49 14.24 1.48 -4.97
CA GLU A 49 13.39 2.67 -5.02
C GLU A 49 14.05 3.74 -4.16
N SER A 50 14.07 5.00 -4.61
CA SER A 50 14.69 6.08 -3.84
C SER A 50 13.80 7.30 -3.65
N PHE A 51 14.02 7.98 -2.53
CA PHE A 51 13.34 9.23 -2.19
C PHE A 51 14.33 10.25 -1.67
N HIS A 52 14.39 11.40 -2.34
CA HIS A 52 15.31 12.47 -1.98
C HIS A 52 14.72 13.84 -2.36
N LEU A 53 14.77 14.79 -1.42
CA LEU A 53 14.29 16.17 -1.61
C LEU A 53 12.90 16.27 -2.26
N GLY A 54 11.96 15.43 -1.80
CA GLY A 54 10.58 15.40 -2.30
C GLY A 54 10.38 14.67 -3.63
N LYS A 55 11.47 14.26 -4.31
CA LYS A 55 11.42 13.47 -5.53
C LYS A 55 11.40 11.98 -5.18
N HIS A 56 10.48 11.27 -5.81
CA HIS A 56 10.29 9.83 -5.64
C HIS A 56 10.62 9.13 -6.94
N GLN A 57 11.58 8.20 -6.89
CA GLN A 57 11.99 7.38 -8.01
C GLN A 57 11.58 5.93 -7.74
N ILE A 58 10.55 5.47 -8.45
CA ILE A 58 10.06 4.09 -8.36
C ILE A 58 11.05 3.13 -9.05
N ALA A 59 11.31 1.99 -8.42
CA ALA A 59 12.15 0.94 -8.96
C ALA A 59 11.46 0.16 -10.11
N LEU A 60 12.15 -0.03 -11.23
CA LEU A 60 11.78 -0.98 -12.29
C LEU A 60 12.20 -2.42 -11.93
N SER A 61 11.97 -2.81 -10.68
CA SER A 61 12.40 -4.09 -10.10
C SER A 61 11.51 -5.26 -10.57
N THR A 62 12.12 -6.44 -10.68
CA THR A 62 11.47 -7.75 -10.82
C THR A 62 11.31 -8.47 -9.48
N GLY A 63 11.96 -7.96 -8.43
CA GLY A 63 11.92 -8.45 -7.07
C GLY A 63 10.77 -7.89 -6.23
N ILE A 64 10.85 -8.16 -4.94
CA ILE A 64 9.94 -7.60 -3.93
C ILE A 64 10.73 -6.82 -2.89
N TRP A 65 10.15 -5.74 -2.39
CA TRP A 65 10.55 -5.17 -1.11
C TRP A 65 9.58 -5.66 -0.04
N CYS A 66 10.09 -6.04 1.12
CA CYS A 66 9.26 -6.49 2.22
C CYS A 66 9.79 -6.03 3.57
N ASN A 67 8.86 -5.72 4.47
CA ASN A 67 9.13 -5.47 5.87
C ASN A 67 8.30 -6.46 6.69
N LEU A 68 8.99 -7.38 7.36
CA LEU A 68 8.37 -8.43 8.15
C LEU A 68 8.80 -8.25 9.62
N PRO A 69 7.87 -8.11 10.56
CA PRO A 69 8.22 -8.07 11.97
C PRO A 69 8.77 -9.44 12.38
N GLY A 70 9.78 -9.44 13.27
CA GLY A 70 10.38 -10.67 13.79
C GLY A 70 9.40 -11.56 14.58
N VAL A 71 8.26 -11.00 15.00
CA VAL A 71 7.18 -11.72 15.68
C VAL A 71 6.07 -12.05 14.67
N LEU A 72 5.90 -13.33 14.36
CA LEU A 72 4.96 -13.85 13.35
C LEU A 72 3.48 -13.74 13.74
N THR A 73 3.12 -13.02 14.81
CA THR A 73 1.74 -12.90 15.33
C THR A 73 0.87 -11.89 14.56
N GLY A 74 1.46 -11.12 13.66
CA GLY A 74 0.74 -10.06 12.94
C GLY A 74 -0.50 -10.54 12.18
N SER A 75 -1.59 -9.79 12.33
CA SER A 75 -2.90 -10.11 11.74
C SER A 75 -3.06 -9.65 10.29
N SER A 76 -2.26 -8.65 9.88
CA SER A 76 -2.46 -7.89 8.64
C SER A 76 -1.21 -7.87 7.75
N LEU A 77 -1.45 -7.99 6.45
CA LEU A 77 -0.49 -7.77 5.37
C LEU A 77 -0.91 -6.49 4.63
N TYR A 78 0.00 -5.54 4.49
CA TYR A 78 -0.16 -4.36 3.66
C TYR A 78 0.60 -4.57 2.36
N VAL A 79 -0.10 -4.39 1.25
CA VAL A 79 0.46 -4.46 -0.10
C VAL A 79 0.37 -3.07 -0.70
N CYS A 80 1.51 -2.49 -1.07
CA CYS A 80 1.58 -1.10 -1.50
C CYS A 80 2.12 -1.00 -2.94
N SER A 81 1.82 0.11 -3.62
CA SER A 81 2.37 0.38 -4.96
C SER A 81 3.85 0.79 -4.92
N SER A 82 4.33 1.31 -3.79
CA SER A 82 5.74 1.68 -3.53
C SER A 82 6.08 1.56 -2.04
N ALA A 83 7.37 1.55 -1.69
CA ALA A 83 7.81 1.56 -0.29
C ALA A 83 7.52 2.92 0.36
N MET A 84 7.66 4.02 -0.38
CA MET A 84 7.25 5.34 0.11
C MET A 84 5.75 5.48 0.35
N GLU A 85 4.89 4.76 -0.36
CA GLU A 85 3.46 4.70 -0.03
C GLU A 85 3.21 4.05 1.33
N ALA A 86 4.00 3.03 1.70
CA ALA A 86 3.91 2.42 3.02
C ALA A 86 4.29 3.41 4.13
N VAL A 87 5.40 4.13 3.93
CA VAL A 87 5.85 5.19 4.84
C VAL A 87 4.79 6.29 4.93
N ALA A 88 4.26 6.73 3.78
CA ALA A 88 3.26 7.79 3.73
C ALA A 88 1.97 7.41 4.45
N PHE A 89 1.50 6.19 4.22
CA PHE A 89 0.34 5.65 4.93
C PHE A 89 0.56 5.62 6.44
N ALA A 90 1.72 5.15 6.90
CA ALA A 90 2.05 5.09 8.32
C ALA A 90 2.10 6.49 8.97
N MET A 91 2.70 7.48 8.29
CA MET A 91 2.71 8.88 8.75
C MET A 91 1.30 9.48 8.84
N LEU A 92 0.40 9.07 7.94
CA LEU A 92 -1.00 9.54 7.92
C LEU A 92 -1.88 8.82 8.92
N GLN A 93 -1.41 7.75 9.57
CA GLN A 93 -2.19 7.08 10.60
C GLN A 93 -2.12 7.86 11.91
N ASP A 94 -3.28 8.11 12.52
CA ASP A 94 -3.30 8.62 13.90
C ASP A 94 -2.73 7.54 14.84
N ILE A 95 -2.11 7.98 15.94
CA ILE A 95 -1.32 7.25 16.97
C ILE A 95 -1.95 5.93 17.50
N ASN A 96 -3.20 5.62 17.14
CA ASN A 96 -3.99 4.51 17.65
C ASN A 96 -3.89 3.18 16.87
N LEU A 97 -3.09 3.08 15.81
CA LEU A 97 -2.90 1.78 15.14
C LEU A 97 -1.79 0.95 15.79
N ALA A 98 -2.12 0.34 16.93
CA ALA A 98 -1.34 -0.75 17.53
C ALA A 98 -1.04 -1.90 16.53
N ASP A 99 -1.81 -1.99 15.44
CA ASP A 99 -1.63 -2.97 14.37
C ASP A 99 -0.41 -2.71 13.47
N LEU A 100 0.12 -1.48 13.38
CA LEU A 100 1.25 -1.19 12.48
C LEU A 100 2.54 -1.85 12.97
N ASP A 101 2.79 -1.87 14.27
CA ASP A 101 3.99 -2.47 14.87
C ASP A 101 4.10 -3.99 14.61
N GLN A 102 3.00 -4.66 14.28
CA GLN A 102 2.95 -6.10 13.97
C GLN A 102 2.56 -6.39 12.51
N SER A 103 2.53 -5.37 11.65
CA SER A 103 2.08 -5.53 10.27
C SER A 103 3.20 -6.00 9.35
N CYS A 104 2.86 -6.88 8.41
CA CYS A 104 3.77 -7.20 7.29
C CYS A 104 3.51 -6.22 6.15
N TRP A 105 4.57 -5.78 5.48
CA TRP A 105 4.49 -4.93 4.30
C TRP A 105 5.15 -5.62 3.12
N ILE A 106 4.55 -5.48 1.96
CA ILE A 106 5.12 -5.95 0.71
C ILE A 106 4.86 -4.94 -0.40
N VAL A 107 5.88 -4.74 -1.23
CA VAL A 107 5.81 -3.99 -2.47
C VAL A 107 6.35 -4.90 -3.56
N PHE A 108 5.56 -5.08 -4.60
CA PHE A 108 6.00 -5.77 -5.80
C PHE A 108 6.71 -4.77 -6.69
N GLY A 109 7.89 -5.12 -7.21
CA GLY A 109 8.54 -4.33 -8.26
C GLY A 109 7.61 -4.18 -9.47
N LEU A 110 7.78 -3.13 -10.27
CA LEU A 110 6.89 -2.86 -11.41
C LEU A 110 6.86 -4.02 -12.42
N ASN A 111 8.00 -4.69 -12.59
CA ASN A 111 8.17 -5.83 -13.49
C ASN A 111 8.05 -7.18 -12.76
N CYS A 112 7.68 -7.19 -11.47
CA CYS A 112 7.51 -8.40 -10.69
C CYS A 112 6.15 -9.07 -11.02
N PRO A 113 6.13 -10.29 -11.57
CA PRO A 113 4.88 -10.99 -11.86
C PRO A 113 4.22 -11.47 -10.56
N PRO A 114 2.97 -11.08 -10.23
CA PRO A 114 2.32 -11.50 -9.00
C PRO A 114 2.00 -13.02 -8.99
N PRO A 115 2.22 -13.74 -7.87
CA PRO A 115 2.63 -13.20 -6.59
C PRO A 115 4.14 -13.07 -6.44
N GLY A 116 4.98 -13.53 -7.36
CA GLY A 116 6.43 -13.55 -7.17
C GLY A 116 6.84 -14.47 -6.01
N VAL A 117 8.09 -14.35 -5.54
CA VAL A 117 8.58 -15.09 -4.37
C VAL A 117 8.12 -14.38 -3.09
N VAL A 118 6.93 -14.71 -2.60
CA VAL A 118 6.38 -14.13 -1.35
C VAL A 118 6.70 -15.04 -0.16
N PRO A 119 7.16 -14.47 0.96
CA PRO A 119 7.30 -15.20 2.23
C PRO A 119 5.99 -15.90 2.66
N GLU A 120 6.08 -17.16 3.11
CA GLU A 120 4.90 -17.97 3.45
C GLU A 120 3.99 -17.32 4.52
N VAL A 121 4.59 -16.55 5.43
CA VAL A 121 3.91 -15.80 6.48
C VAL A 121 2.83 -14.84 5.95
N CYS A 122 2.88 -14.46 4.67
CA CYS A 122 1.94 -13.51 4.07
C CYS A 122 0.60 -14.13 3.65
N PHE A 123 0.50 -15.45 3.44
CA PHE A 123 -0.67 -16.06 2.76
C PHE A 123 -1.94 -16.19 3.62
N SER A 124 -1.82 -16.18 4.96
CA SER A 124 -2.91 -16.40 5.92
C SER A 124 -3.48 -15.11 6.53
N ARG A 125 -2.98 -13.94 6.13
CA ARG A 125 -3.28 -12.66 6.78
C ARG A 125 -4.44 -11.91 6.10
N LYS A 126 -5.04 -10.96 6.83
CA LYS A 126 -5.94 -9.95 6.26
C LYS A 126 -5.13 -9.05 5.34
N ILE A 127 -5.58 -8.83 4.10
CA ILE A 127 -4.82 -8.07 3.10
C ILE A 127 -5.36 -6.64 3.02
N ASN A 128 -4.51 -5.64 3.25
CA ASN A 128 -4.81 -4.24 3.07
C ASN A 128 -4.04 -3.74 1.85
N LEU A 129 -4.75 -3.28 0.83
CA LEU A 129 -4.18 -2.83 -0.43
C LEU A 129 -4.10 -1.31 -0.42
N LEU A 130 -2.88 -0.79 -0.52
CA LEU A 130 -2.58 0.64 -0.55
C LEU A 130 -2.20 1.02 -1.99
N PHE A 131 -3.22 1.25 -2.80
CA PHE A 131 -3.09 1.60 -4.22
C PHE A 131 -3.98 2.80 -4.54
N GLY A 132 -3.60 3.55 -5.56
CA GLY A 132 -4.32 4.68 -6.11
C GLY A 132 -5.61 4.29 -6.84
N ARG A 133 -6.38 5.30 -7.22
CA ARG A 133 -7.75 5.13 -7.73
C ARG A 133 -7.81 4.81 -9.21
N ASP A 134 -6.70 4.97 -9.93
CA ASP A 134 -6.64 4.71 -11.36
C ASP A 134 -6.84 3.22 -11.68
N LEU A 135 -7.16 2.98 -12.95
CA LEU A 135 -7.47 1.65 -13.43
C LEU A 135 -6.30 0.67 -13.29
N LEU A 136 -5.06 1.10 -13.56
CA LEU A 136 -3.90 0.22 -13.53
C LEU A 136 -3.62 -0.25 -12.11
N ASP A 137 -3.72 0.65 -11.13
CA ASP A 137 -3.58 0.34 -9.72
C ASP A 137 -4.68 -0.60 -9.22
N VAL A 138 -5.93 -0.39 -9.65
CA VAL A 138 -7.03 -1.32 -9.33
C VAL A 138 -6.80 -2.69 -9.95
N LEU A 139 -6.39 -2.77 -11.22
CA LEU A 139 -6.10 -4.04 -11.91
C LEU A 139 -4.94 -4.77 -11.25
N ARG A 140 -3.88 -4.04 -10.86
CA ARG A 140 -2.73 -4.57 -10.15
C ARG A 140 -3.12 -5.12 -8.79
N ALA A 141 -3.91 -4.38 -8.02
CA ALA A 141 -4.44 -4.83 -6.74
C ALA A 141 -5.28 -6.11 -6.87
N VAL A 142 -6.15 -6.20 -7.88
CA VAL A 142 -6.93 -7.43 -8.16
C VAL A 142 -5.99 -8.60 -8.48
N LYS A 143 -5.04 -8.41 -9.39
CA LYS A 143 -4.06 -9.44 -9.77
C LYS A 143 -3.29 -9.95 -8.55
N ILE A 144 -2.75 -9.06 -7.72
CA ILE A 144 -2.01 -9.45 -6.52
C ILE A 144 -2.91 -10.22 -5.55
N CYS A 145 -4.13 -9.74 -5.28
CA CYS A 145 -5.04 -10.42 -4.35
C CYS A 145 -5.39 -11.84 -4.78
N VAL A 146 -5.69 -12.05 -6.06
CA VAL A 146 -6.01 -13.40 -6.54
C VAL A 146 -4.76 -14.29 -6.54
N SER A 147 -3.60 -13.74 -6.91
CA SER A 147 -2.31 -14.44 -6.92
C SER A 147 -1.88 -14.88 -5.53
N LEU A 148 -2.09 -14.05 -4.50
CA LEU A 148 -1.87 -14.42 -3.09
C LEU A 148 -2.85 -15.49 -2.59
N LYS A 149 -3.88 -15.86 -3.36
CA LYS A 149 -4.76 -17.00 -3.07
C LYS A 149 -4.55 -18.18 -4.03
N GLY A 150 -3.44 -18.17 -4.77
CA GLY A 150 -3.07 -19.24 -5.69
C GLY A 150 -3.87 -19.26 -7.00
N PHE A 151 -4.56 -18.16 -7.33
CA PHE A 151 -5.26 -18.02 -8.60
C PHE A 151 -4.51 -17.06 -9.52
N TYR A 152 -4.70 -17.23 -10.83
CA TYR A 152 -4.14 -16.34 -11.83
C TYR A 152 -5.26 -15.63 -12.60
N ILE A 153 -5.03 -14.38 -12.98
CA ILE A 153 -5.96 -13.59 -13.79
C ILE A 153 -5.20 -12.67 -14.75
N ASN A 154 -5.71 -12.59 -15.97
CA ASN A 154 -5.33 -11.58 -16.94
C ASN A 154 -6.56 -10.78 -17.35
N PHE A 155 -6.33 -9.51 -17.65
CA PHE A 155 -7.34 -8.60 -18.17
C PHE A 155 -6.95 -8.21 -19.58
N TRP A 156 -7.93 -8.17 -20.47
CA TRP A 156 -7.83 -7.59 -21.79
C TRP A 156 -8.74 -6.37 -21.84
N LEU A 157 -8.16 -5.24 -22.21
CA LEU A 157 -8.88 -4.00 -22.42
C LEU A 157 -9.31 -3.93 -23.90
N LEU A 158 -10.61 -3.82 -24.12
CA LEU A 158 -11.20 -3.56 -25.43
C LEU A 158 -12.08 -2.33 -25.30
N GLU A 159 -11.61 -1.20 -25.84
CA GLU A 159 -12.30 0.09 -25.74
C GLU A 159 -12.60 0.47 -24.27
N ASP A 160 -13.88 0.49 -23.89
CA ASP A 160 -14.39 0.83 -22.56
C ASP A 160 -14.72 -0.41 -21.70
N GLN A 161 -14.27 -1.61 -22.12
CA GLN A 161 -14.54 -2.87 -21.44
C GLN A 161 -13.28 -3.63 -21.03
N LEU A 162 -13.31 -4.15 -19.82
CA LEU A 162 -12.33 -5.08 -19.28
C LEU A 162 -12.90 -6.48 -19.34
N SER A 163 -12.28 -7.35 -20.13
CA SER A 163 -12.59 -8.77 -20.13
C SER A 163 -11.53 -9.54 -19.36
N CYS A 164 -11.93 -10.61 -18.66
CA CYS A 164 -11.00 -11.52 -17.99
C CYS A 164 -11.58 -12.93 -17.92
N GLN A 165 -10.69 -13.92 -17.84
CA GLN A 165 -11.06 -15.28 -17.49
C GLN A 165 -10.63 -15.56 -16.05
N PHE A 166 -11.57 -16.01 -15.21
CA PHE A 166 -11.30 -16.34 -13.82
C PHE A 166 -12.05 -17.60 -13.41
N ARG A 167 -11.33 -18.60 -12.89
CA ARG A 167 -11.88 -19.90 -12.47
C ARG A 167 -12.74 -20.56 -13.57
N GLY A 168 -12.25 -20.54 -14.81
CA GLY A 168 -12.90 -21.16 -15.96
C GLY A 168 -14.11 -20.41 -16.52
N ARG A 169 -14.43 -19.20 -16.01
CA ARG A 169 -15.53 -18.36 -16.50
C ARG A 169 -15.00 -17.05 -17.06
N SER A 170 -15.68 -16.53 -18.08
CA SER A 170 -15.41 -15.22 -18.65
C SER A 170 -16.26 -14.16 -17.97
N TYR A 171 -15.66 -13.01 -17.68
CA TYR A 171 -16.32 -11.85 -17.12
C TYR A 171 -15.96 -10.63 -17.96
N ILE A 172 -16.93 -9.72 -18.08
CA ILE A 172 -16.77 -8.43 -18.75
C ILE A 172 -17.25 -7.37 -17.78
N PHE A 173 -16.45 -6.31 -17.63
CA PHE A 173 -16.75 -5.17 -16.79
C PHE A 173 -16.61 -3.89 -17.60
N PRO A 174 -17.48 -2.88 -17.40
CA PRO A 174 -17.15 -1.53 -17.85
C PRO A 174 -15.88 -1.06 -17.13
N VAL A 175 -15.00 -0.36 -17.86
CA VAL A 175 -13.83 0.31 -17.28
C VAL A 175 -14.29 1.34 -16.26
N GLU A 176 -15.32 2.11 -16.61
CA GLU A 176 -15.93 3.07 -15.70
C GLU A 176 -16.52 2.37 -14.47
N GLY A 177 -16.02 2.74 -13.30
CA GLY A 177 -16.45 2.15 -12.03
C GLY A 177 -15.96 0.71 -11.80
N PHE A 178 -14.99 0.22 -12.58
CA PHE A 178 -14.30 -1.02 -12.22
C PHE A 178 -13.61 -0.85 -10.86
N SER A 179 -13.79 -1.83 -9.99
CA SER A 179 -13.21 -1.83 -8.65
C SER A 179 -13.01 -3.25 -8.14
N LEU A 180 -12.14 -3.40 -7.15
CA LEU A 180 -11.94 -4.68 -6.47
C LEU A 180 -13.27 -5.23 -5.90
N SER A 181 -14.12 -4.38 -5.33
CA SER A 181 -15.42 -4.79 -4.80
C SER A 181 -16.33 -5.34 -5.89
N ARG A 182 -16.42 -4.64 -7.03
CA ARG A 182 -17.23 -5.06 -8.17
C ARG A 182 -16.72 -6.37 -8.77
N PHE A 183 -15.40 -6.53 -8.88
CA PHE A 183 -14.77 -7.79 -9.28
C PHE A 183 -15.15 -8.95 -8.34
N LYS A 184 -15.02 -8.77 -7.02
CA LYS A 184 -15.38 -9.79 -6.02
C LYS A 184 -16.85 -10.17 -6.09
N GLN A 185 -17.74 -9.19 -6.22
CA GLN A 185 -19.18 -9.41 -6.31
C GLN A 185 -19.55 -10.24 -7.54
N ALA A 186 -18.99 -9.91 -8.70
CA ALA A 186 -19.30 -10.61 -9.96
C ALA A 186 -18.70 -12.02 -10.00
N THR A 187 -17.47 -12.19 -9.52
CA THR A 187 -16.75 -13.48 -9.59
C THR A 187 -17.01 -14.42 -8.42
N GLY A 188 -17.61 -13.91 -7.34
CA GLY A 188 -17.70 -14.64 -6.07
C GLY A 188 -16.34 -14.87 -5.40
N PHE A 189 -15.29 -14.14 -5.81
CA PHE A 189 -13.98 -14.21 -5.16
C PHE A 189 -14.08 -13.66 -3.73
N ARG A 190 -13.85 -14.52 -2.75
CA ARG A 190 -13.86 -14.17 -1.33
C ARG A 190 -12.45 -14.28 -0.78
N ASP A 191 -11.96 -13.16 -0.30
CA ASP A 191 -10.77 -13.03 0.52
C ASP A 191 -11.00 -11.94 1.57
N TYR A 192 -10.21 -11.94 2.63
CA TYR A 192 -10.23 -10.88 3.64
C TYR A 192 -9.41 -9.66 3.17
N SER A 193 -9.49 -9.30 1.89
CA SER A 193 -8.77 -8.14 1.35
C SER A 193 -9.63 -6.88 1.27
N SER A 194 -9.02 -5.72 1.48
CA SER A 194 -9.70 -4.42 1.36
C SER A 194 -8.77 -3.37 0.76
N MET A 195 -9.30 -2.52 -0.12
CA MET A 195 -8.61 -1.32 -0.59
C MET A 195 -8.69 -0.26 0.51
N LYS A 196 -7.54 0.27 0.94
CA LYS A 196 -7.48 1.51 1.72
C LYS A 196 -7.22 2.64 0.74
N ARG A 197 -7.99 3.73 0.86
CA ARG A 197 -7.91 4.85 -0.07
C ARG A 197 -7.42 6.10 0.66
N PRO A 198 -6.54 6.90 0.04
CA PRO A 198 -6.23 8.22 0.52
C PRO A 198 -7.50 9.12 0.45
N PHE A 199 -7.59 10.06 1.37
CA PHE A 199 -8.68 11.04 1.44
C PHE A 199 -8.33 12.22 0.54
N GLY A 200 -9.21 12.54 -0.42
CA GLY A 200 -9.04 13.70 -1.31
C GLY A 200 -7.86 13.66 -2.28
N ALA A 201 -7.04 12.61 -2.28
CA ALA A 201 -5.82 12.50 -3.10
C ALA A 201 -5.80 11.21 -3.95
N GLU A 202 -4.85 11.16 -4.89
CA GLU A 202 -4.61 10.00 -5.75
C GLU A 202 -3.82 8.90 -5.04
N SER A 203 -2.87 9.28 -4.18
CA SER A 203 -1.98 8.38 -3.42
C SER A 203 -1.80 8.86 -1.96
N PHE A 204 -1.31 8.01 -1.05
CA PHE A 204 -1.03 8.44 0.32
C PHE A 204 0.15 9.42 0.37
N LEU A 205 1.14 9.25 -0.52
CA LEU A 205 2.25 10.19 -0.66
C LEU A 205 1.78 11.57 -1.14
N ASP A 206 0.82 11.63 -2.06
CA ASP A 206 0.23 12.91 -2.48
C ASP A 206 -0.60 13.54 -1.37
N GLN A 207 -1.36 12.75 -0.61
CA GLN A 207 -2.08 13.26 0.56
C GLN A 207 -1.13 13.89 1.59
N LEU A 208 0.06 13.30 1.83
CA LEU A 208 1.08 13.92 2.68
C LEU A 208 1.61 15.24 2.12
N ARG A 209 1.80 15.34 0.80
CA ARG A 209 2.35 16.54 0.15
C ARG A 209 1.39 17.72 0.18
N PHE A 210 0.10 17.47 -0.01
CA PHE A 210 -0.91 18.52 -0.16
C PHE A 210 -1.75 18.77 1.11
N GLY A 211 -1.64 17.91 2.12
CA GLY A 211 -2.37 18.03 3.39
C GLY A 211 -3.69 17.27 3.42
N ARG A 212 -4.26 17.15 4.63
CA ARG A 212 -5.59 16.57 4.88
C ARG A 212 -6.70 17.56 4.55
#